data_AF-A0A923ZYT9-F1
#
_entry.id   AF-A0A923ZYT9-F1
#
_cell.length_a   1.000
_cell.length_b   1.000
_cell.length_c   1.000
_cell.angle_alpha   90.00
_cell.angle_beta   90.00
_cell.angle_gamma   90.00
#
_symmetry.space_group_name_H-M   'P 1'
#
loop_
_entity.id
_entity.type
_entity.pdbx_description
1 polymer ?
#
loop_
_entity_poly.entity_id
_entity_poly.type
_entity_poly.pdbx_seq_one_letter_code
_entity_poly.pdbx_strand_id
1 'polypeptide(L)'
;MCGIAGIITLNPNNLSIVKLKLMTDAIAHRGPDGEGQWIDETGKVGLGHRRLSIIDLASTADQPMHYLQNRYTIVFNGEIYNYIELKQQLLHKGYSFRTQSDTEVLMALYDFKKEACLHDLEGMFAFAIWDKQEQSLFCARDRFGEKPFYY
;
A
#
# COMPACT_ATOMS: atom_id res chain seq x y z
N MET A 1 -6.52 1.25 -13.58
CA MET A 1 -5.22 1.36 -12.90
C MET A 1 -5.53 1.89 -11.52
N CYS A 2 -5.18 1.25 -10.42
CA CYS A 2 -5.55 1.72 -9.08
C CYS A 2 -5.23 3.20 -8.79
N GLY A 3 -5.84 3.74 -7.74
CA GLY A 3 -5.58 5.08 -7.22
C GLY A 3 -5.23 5.01 -5.74
N ILE A 4 -4.33 5.88 -5.29
CA ILE A 4 -3.96 6.01 -3.88
C ILE A 4 -4.12 7.46 -3.44
N ALA A 5 -4.48 7.64 -2.17
CA ALA A 5 -4.58 8.94 -1.50
C ALA A 5 -4.04 8.81 -0.08
N GLY A 6 -3.51 9.90 0.47
CA GLY A 6 -3.03 9.93 1.84
C GLY A 6 -3.02 11.33 2.44
N ILE A 7 -3.18 11.40 3.76
CA ILE A 7 -3.07 12.62 4.56
C ILE A 7 -2.16 12.30 5.74
N ILE A 8 -1.14 13.13 5.95
CA ILE A 8 -0.36 13.18 7.19
C ILE A 8 -0.53 14.56 7.84
N THR A 9 -0.82 14.61 9.13
CA THR A 9 -1.11 15.85 9.83
C THR A 9 -0.63 15.83 11.27
N LEU A 10 -0.19 16.99 11.77
CA LEU A 10 0.09 17.21 13.19
C LEU A 10 -1.18 17.52 13.99
N ASN A 11 -2.24 17.98 13.31
CA ASN A 11 -3.54 18.29 13.91
C ASN A 11 -4.57 17.24 13.46
N PRO A 12 -5.04 16.36 14.35
CA PRO A 12 -6.02 15.31 14.01
C PRO A 12 -7.33 15.84 13.43
N ASN A 13 -7.75 17.07 13.76
CA ASN A 13 -8.96 17.68 13.19
C ASN A 13 -8.86 17.93 11.67
N ASN A 14 -7.65 17.91 11.13
CA ASN A 14 -7.43 18.05 9.69
C ASN A 14 -7.69 16.74 8.93
N LEU A 15 -7.78 15.60 9.62
CA LEU A 15 -8.05 14.29 9.04
C LEU A 15 -9.45 13.80 9.42
N SER A 16 -10.18 13.29 8.44
CA SER A 16 -11.43 12.55 8.67
C SER A 16 -11.66 11.57 7.55
N ILE A 17 -12.48 10.54 7.82
CA ILE A 17 -12.83 9.53 6.81
C ILE A 17 -13.54 10.17 5.61
N VAL A 18 -14.32 11.23 5.87
CA VAL A 18 -15.01 12.02 4.84
C VAL A 18 -14.02 12.72 3.93
N LYS A 19 -12.96 13.34 4.47
CA LYS A 19 -11.92 13.99 3.67
C LYS A 19 -11.15 12.99 2.81
N LEU A 20 -10.76 11.84 3.39
CA LEU A 20 -10.13 10.77 2.63
C LEU A 20 -11.04 10.25 1.52
N LYS A 21 -12.34 10.07 1.80
CA LYS A 21 -13.31 9.64 0.79
C LYS A 21 -13.45 10.64 -0.35
N LEU A 22 -13.49 11.95 -0.07
CA LEU A 22 -13.50 12.97 -1.11
C LEU A 22 -12.25 12.88 -2.00
N MET A 23 -11.08 12.64 -1.42
CA MET A 23 -9.85 12.43 -2.19
C MET A 23 -9.92 11.17 -3.06
N THR A 24 -10.40 10.05 -2.52
CA THR A 24 -10.54 8.81 -3.31
C THR A 24 -11.63 8.93 -4.36
N ASP A 25 -12.75 9.61 -4.10
CA ASP A 25 -13.86 9.86 -5.05
C ASP A 25 -13.36 10.68 -6.26
N ALA A 26 -12.52 11.69 -6.04
CA ALA A 26 -11.92 12.49 -7.13
C ALA A 26 -11.07 11.65 -8.11
N ILE A 27 -10.55 10.51 -7.66
CA ILE A 27 -9.77 9.57 -8.48
C ILE A 27 -10.50 8.24 -8.72
N ALA A 28 -11.82 8.18 -8.53
CA ALA A 28 -12.60 6.93 -8.64
C ALA A 28 -12.47 6.25 -10.02
N HIS A 29 -12.37 7.03 -11.10
CA HIS A 29 -12.20 6.53 -12.47
C HIS A 29 -10.96 5.63 -12.66
N ARG A 30 -9.98 5.71 -11.75
CA ARG A 30 -8.78 4.88 -11.77
C ARG A 30 -9.08 3.44 -11.33
N GLY A 31 -9.90 3.28 -10.29
CA GLY A 31 -10.25 1.99 -9.71
C GLY A 31 -11.74 1.90 -9.39
N PRO A 32 -12.57 1.56 -10.39
CA PRO A 32 -14.03 1.49 -10.25
C PRO A 32 -14.53 0.24 -9.49
N ASP A 33 -13.69 -0.76 -9.26
CA ASP A 33 -14.13 -2.06 -8.76
C ASP A 33 -14.17 -2.14 -7.23
N GLY A 34 -13.47 -1.23 -6.54
CA GLY A 34 -13.42 -1.22 -5.08
C GLY A 34 -12.79 0.03 -4.50
N GLU A 35 -13.06 0.26 -3.22
CA GLU A 35 -12.47 1.36 -2.46
C GLU A 35 -12.18 0.95 -1.02
N GLY A 36 -11.26 1.66 -0.39
CA GLY A 36 -11.01 1.54 1.03
C GLY A 36 -10.39 2.82 1.58
N GLN A 37 -10.71 3.11 2.85
CA GLN A 37 -10.13 4.21 3.59
C GLN A 37 -9.79 3.74 5.00
N TRP A 38 -8.66 4.20 5.51
CA TRP A 38 -8.17 3.86 6.83
C TRP A 38 -7.54 5.09 7.49
N ILE A 39 -7.74 5.20 8.80
CA ILE A 39 -7.12 6.23 9.64
C ILE A 39 -6.44 5.51 10.81
N ASP A 40 -5.22 5.90 11.11
CA ASP A 40 -4.49 5.36 12.25
C ASP A 40 -5.13 5.77 13.59
N GLU A 41 -4.85 5.03 14.66
CA GLU A 41 -5.45 5.24 15.99
C GLU A 41 -5.20 6.64 16.58
N THR A 42 -4.11 7.31 16.20
CA THR A 42 -3.76 8.67 16.62
C THR A 42 -4.48 9.75 15.81
N GLY A 43 -5.13 9.39 14.70
CA GLY A 43 -5.79 10.32 13.79
C GLY A 43 -4.84 11.24 13.03
N LYS A 44 -3.56 10.87 12.88
CA LYS A 44 -2.54 11.69 12.23
C LYS A 44 -2.20 11.23 10.83
N VAL A 45 -2.48 9.98 10.50
CA VAL A 45 -2.22 9.35 9.21
C VAL A 45 -3.51 8.74 8.70
N GLY A 46 -3.85 9.09 7.47
CA GLY A 46 -4.97 8.55 6.73
C GLY A 46 -4.51 8.04 5.38
N LEU A 47 -4.92 6.83 5.00
CA LEU A 47 -4.61 6.23 3.71
C LEU A 47 -5.90 5.79 3.02
N GLY A 48 -5.96 5.95 1.71
CA GLY A 48 -7.12 5.58 0.89
C GLY A 48 -6.71 4.97 -0.44
N HIS A 49 -7.55 4.07 -0.95
CA HIS A 49 -7.28 3.31 -2.16
C HIS A 49 -8.53 3.19 -3.06
N ARG A 50 -8.29 3.15 -4.37
CA ARG A 50 -9.25 2.81 -5.43
C ARG A 50 -8.70 1.63 -6.21
N ARG A 51 -9.48 0.56 -6.31
CA ARG A 51 -9.04 -0.72 -6.88
C ARG A 51 -9.55 -0.88 -8.31
N LEU A 52 -8.64 -1.19 -9.24
CA LEU A 52 -8.99 -1.87 -10.48
C LEU A 52 -8.49 -3.31 -10.35
N SER A 53 -9.38 -4.27 -10.49
CA SER A 53 -9.14 -5.68 -10.26
C SER A 53 -8.65 -6.33 -11.56
N ILE A 54 -7.34 -6.48 -11.73
CA ILE A 54 -6.75 -7.09 -12.93
C ILE A 54 -6.22 -8.50 -12.66
N ILE A 55 -5.35 -8.66 -11.65
CA ILE A 55 -4.61 -9.91 -11.40
C ILE A 55 -5.26 -10.78 -10.31
N ASP A 56 -5.76 -10.17 -9.23
CA ASP A 56 -6.38 -10.87 -8.11
C ASP A 56 -7.84 -10.41 -7.97
N LEU A 57 -8.80 -11.31 -8.16
CA LEU A 57 -10.23 -11.01 -7.96
C LEU A 57 -10.67 -11.25 -6.51
N ALA A 58 -9.80 -11.77 -5.65
CA ALA A 58 -10.15 -12.03 -4.26
C ALA A 58 -10.20 -10.72 -3.45
N SER A 59 -11.24 -10.57 -2.62
CA SER A 59 -11.39 -9.47 -1.66
C SER A 59 -10.36 -9.49 -0.53
N THR A 60 -9.62 -10.60 -0.38
CA THR A 60 -8.54 -10.69 0.62
C THR A 60 -7.35 -9.79 0.28
N ALA A 61 -7.29 -9.26 -0.93
CA ALA A 61 -6.30 -8.29 -1.40
C ALA A 61 -6.80 -6.83 -1.34
N ASP A 62 -7.86 -6.55 -0.58
CA ASP A 62 -8.38 -5.19 -0.42
C ASP A 62 -7.37 -4.29 0.29
N GLN A 63 -7.39 -3.01 -0.10
CA GLN A 63 -6.49 -1.99 0.42
C GLN A 63 -7.27 -0.79 0.98
N PRO A 64 -6.80 -0.10 2.03
CA PRO A 64 -5.48 -0.27 2.68
C PRO A 64 -5.26 -1.63 3.33
N MET A 65 -4.16 -2.31 2.98
CA MET A 65 -3.89 -3.68 3.43
C MET A 65 -3.05 -3.65 4.71
N HIS A 66 -3.34 -4.55 5.64
CA HIS A 66 -2.63 -4.65 6.92
C HIS A 66 -1.73 -5.90 7.00
N TYR A 67 -0.58 -5.76 7.66
CA TYR A 67 0.41 -6.82 7.82
C TYR A 67 1.00 -6.88 9.24
N LEU A 68 1.49 -8.07 9.64
CA LEU A 68 2.01 -8.39 10.97
C LEU A 68 1.19 -7.79 12.12
N GLN A 69 -0.03 -8.30 12.31
CA GLN A 69 -0.92 -7.86 13.39
C GLN A 69 -1.17 -6.34 13.38
N ASN A 70 -1.35 -5.78 12.18
CA ASN A 70 -1.58 -4.35 11.93
C ASN A 70 -0.39 -3.45 12.31
N ARG A 71 0.83 -3.99 12.38
CA ARG A 71 2.03 -3.16 12.46
C ARG A 71 2.16 -2.29 11.21
N TYR A 72 1.99 -2.88 10.04
CA TYR A 72 2.09 -2.15 8.78
C TYR A 72 0.73 -1.98 8.12
N THR A 73 0.52 -0.81 7.51
CA THR A 73 -0.62 -0.54 6.63
C THR A 73 -0.11 0.03 5.31
N ILE A 74 -0.51 -0.56 4.18
CA ILE A 74 -0.08 -0.13 2.84
C ILE A 74 -1.25 0.34 1.97
N VAL A 75 -1.00 1.35 1.15
CA VAL A 75 -1.72 1.59 -0.10
C VAL A 75 -0.74 1.56 -1.27
N PHE A 76 -1.15 0.93 -2.37
CA PHE A 76 -0.29 0.58 -3.49
C PHE A 76 -1.06 0.68 -4.80
N ASN A 77 -0.50 1.41 -5.75
CA ASN A 77 -0.93 1.47 -7.13
C ASN A 77 0.23 1.01 -8.00
N GLY A 78 0.13 -0.18 -8.55
CA GLY A 78 1.22 -0.77 -9.31
C GLY A 78 1.07 -2.26 -9.49
N GLU A 79 2.14 -2.86 -10.00
CA GLU A 79 2.35 -4.29 -10.11
C GLU A 79 3.84 -4.56 -9.83
N ILE A 80 4.13 -5.52 -8.95
CA ILE A 80 5.49 -6.04 -8.76
C ILE A 80 5.61 -7.33 -9.57
N TYR A 81 6.38 -7.29 -10.67
CA TYR A 81 6.47 -8.38 -11.63
C TYR A 81 7.20 -9.61 -11.07
N ASN A 82 8.25 -9.39 -10.29
CA ASN A 82 9.05 -10.45 -9.69
C ASN A 82 8.54 -10.92 -8.30
N TYR A 83 7.26 -10.68 -8.00
CA TYR A 83 6.68 -11.02 -6.69
C TYR A 83 6.69 -12.52 -6.40
N ILE A 84 6.63 -13.38 -7.43
CA ILE A 84 6.65 -14.84 -7.25
C ILE A 84 8.01 -15.28 -6.71
N GLU A 85 9.08 -14.79 -7.32
CA GLU A 85 10.47 -15.07 -6.93
C GLU A 85 10.75 -14.51 -5.53
N LEU A 86 10.34 -13.26 -5.28
CA LEU A 86 10.48 -12.63 -3.96
C LEU A 86 9.72 -13.40 -2.88
N LYS A 87 8.50 -13.85 -3.17
CA LYS A 87 7.70 -14.68 -2.25
C LYS A 87 8.42 -15.97 -1.91
N GLN A 88 8.99 -16.67 -2.89
CA GLN A 88 9.78 -17.88 -2.64
C GLN A 88 10.97 -17.59 -1.73
N GLN A 89 11.72 -16.52 -1.99
CA GLN A 89 12.85 -16.14 -1.12
C GLN A 89 12.40 -15.87 0.33
N LEU A 90 11.30 -15.15 0.51
CA LEU A 90 10.77 -14.82 1.85
C LEU A 90 10.21 -16.04 2.58
N LEU A 91 9.60 -17.00 1.87
CA LEU A 91 9.19 -18.30 2.45
C LEU A 91 10.40 -19.04 3.05
N HIS A 92 11.54 -19.06 2.35
CA HIS A 92 12.79 -19.65 2.88
C HIS A 92 13.37 -18.89 4.08
N LYS A 93 12.98 -17.62 4.27
CA LYS A 93 13.32 -16.81 5.44
C LYS A 93 12.33 -16.95 6.59
N GLY A 94 11.30 -17.79 6.45
CA GLY A 94 10.31 -18.07 7.49
C GLY A 94 9.07 -17.17 7.45
N TYR A 95 8.90 -16.34 6.42
CA TYR A 95 7.67 -15.57 6.24
C TYR A 95 6.51 -16.49 5.82
N SER A 96 5.28 -16.09 6.15
CA SER A 96 4.05 -16.74 5.73
C SER A 96 3.13 -15.73 5.05
N PHE A 97 2.28 -16.22 4.14
CA PHE A 97 1.42 -15.39 3.29
C PHE A 97 -0.01 -15.88 3.34
N ARG A 98 -0.97 -14.96 3.40
CA ARG A 98 -2.41 -15.23 3.43
C ARG A 98 -3.04 -15.08 2.06
N THR A 99 -2.40 -14.32 1.18
CA THR A 99 -2.86 -13.97 -0.16
C THR A 99 -1.84 -14.39 -1.21
N GLN A 100 -2.23 -14.27 -2.47
CA GLN A 100 -1.32 -14.37 -3.62
C GLN A 100 -0.99 -12.99 -4.20
N SER A 101 -1.35 -11.92 -3.52
CA SER A 101 -1.10 -10.55 -3.98
C SER A 101 0.36 -10.17 -3.82
N ASP A 102 0.89 -9.51 -4.85
CA ASP A 102 2.15 -8.81 -4.83
C ASP A 102 2.25 -7.75 -3.72
N THR A 103 1.13 -7.16 -3.30
CA THR A 103 1.05 -6.20 -2.19
C THR A 103 1.50 -6.81 -0.87
N GLU A 104 1.09 -8.05 -0.58
CA GLU A 104 1.52 -8.74 0.65
C GLU A 104 3.01 -9.11 0.58
N VAL A 105 3.50 -9.49 -0.60
CA VAL A 105 4.92 -9.75 -0.84
C VAL A 105 5.76 -8.49 -0.61
N LEU A 106 5.30 -7.34 -1.11
CA LEU A 106 5.95 -6.05 -0.89
C LEU A 106 6.03 -5.70 0.61
N MET A 107 4.95 -5.89 1.38
CA MET A 107 4.99 -5.64 2.82
C MET A 107 5.92 -6.58 3.57
N ALA A 108 5.95 -7.88 3.21
CA ALA A 108 6.87 -8.83 3.79
C ALA A 108 8.34 -8.49 3.45
N LEU A 109 8.61 -8.05 2.21
CA LEU A 109 9.94 -7.62 1.80
C LEU A 109 10.36 -6.33 2.52
N TYR A 110 9.44 -5.38 2.69
CA TYR A 110 9.69 -4.16 3.47
C TYR A 110 9.94 -4.46 4.94
N ASP A 111 9.22 -5.41 5.54
CA ASP A 111 9.55 -5.85 6.91
C ASP A 111 10.96 -6.43 7.00
N PHE A 112 11.35 -7.25 6.02
CA PHE A 112 12.66 -7.91 5.99
C PHE A 112 13.84 -6.96 5.72
N LYS A 113 13.69 -6.01 4.79
CA LYS A 113 14.78 -5.17 4.29
C LYS A 113 14.59 -3.67 4.52
N LYS A 114 13.45 -3.24 5.04
CA LYS A 114 13.03 -1.84 5.12
C LYS A 114 13.19 -1.16 3.76
N GLU A 115 13.75 0.04 3.71
CA GLU A 115 13.87 0.84 2.49
C GLU A 115 14.76 0.17 1.42
N ALA A 116 15.68 -0.71 1.83
CA ALA A 116 16.53 -1.43 0.90
C ALA A 116 15.75 -2.43 0.02
N CYS A 117 14.47 -2.71 0.33
CA CYS A 117 13.60 -3.52 -0.52
C CYS A 117 13.48 -2.97 -1.95
N LEU A 118 13.59 -1.64 -2.13
CA LEU A 118 13.47 -0.98 -3.44
C LEU A 118 14.49 -1.48 -4.47
N HIS A 119 15.64 -1.98 -4.01
CA HIS A 119 16.66 -2.52 -4.91
C HIS A 119 16.21 -3.84 -5.56
N ASP A 120 15.35 -4.60 -4.91
CA ASP A 120 14.88 -5.90 -5.40
C ASP A 120 13.59 -5.80 -6.20
N LEU A 121 12.87 -4.68 -6.14
CA LEU A 121 11.59 -4.54 -6.84
C LEU A 121 11.78 -4.37 -8.34
N GLU A 122 11.12 -5.24 -9.10
CA GLU A 122 10.92 -5.11 -10.54
C GLU A 122 9.44 -4.88 -10.79
N GLY A 123 9.08 -3.74 -11.38
CA GLY A 123 7.68 -3.37 -11.51
C GLY A 123 7.47 -1.89 -11.76
N MET A 124 6.21 -1.54 -11.95
CA MET A 124 5.71 -0.17 -12.00
C MET A 124 4.90 0.06 -10.74
N PHE A 125 5.25 1.06 -9.92
CA PHE A 125 4.64 1.19 -8.61
C PHE A 125 4.67 2.59 -8.05
N ALA A 126 3.65 2.87 -7.27
CA ALA A 126 3.63 3.95 -6.30
C ALA A 126 2.93 3.42 -5.04
N PHE A 127 3.56 3.57 -3.87
CA PHE A 127 2.99 3.09 -2.61
C PHE A 127 3.33 3.98 -1.43
N ALA A 128 2.56 3.81 -0.35
CA ALA A 128 2.84 4.35 0.97
C ALA A 128 2.61 3.25 2.02
N ILE A 129 3.60 3.04 2.89
CA ILE A 129 3.57 2.11 4.01
C ILE A 129 3.69 2.89 5.31
N TRP A 130 2.69 2.75 6.18
CA TRP A 130 2.73 3.23 7.55
C TRP A 130 3.24 2.14 8.48
N ASP A 131 4.29 2.43 9.26
CA ASP A 131 4.75 1.59 10.37
C ASP A 131 4.20 2.15 11.68
N LYS A 132 3.22 1.45 12.28
CA LYS A 132 2.59 1.83 13.55
C LYS A 132 3.59 1.83 14.71
N GLN A 133 4.58 0.95 14.70
CA GLN A 133 5.53 0.83 15.80
C GLN A 133 6.53 1.99 15.78
N GLU A 134 7.07 2.30 14.60
CA GLU A 134 8.06 3.37 14.44
C GLU A 134 7.42 4.75 14.21
N GLN A 135 6.10 4.81 14.06
CA GLN A 135 5.34 6.03 13.75
C GLN A 135 5.89 6.76 12.51
N SER A 136 6.20 6.01 11.46
CA SER A 136 6.83 6.52 10.23
C SER A 136 6.05 6.12 8.98
N LEU A 137 6.04 7.03 8.00
CA LEU A 137 5.43 6.80 6.68
C LEU A 137 6.55 6.71 5.65
N PHE A 138 6.66 5.55 4.99
CA PHE A 138 7.57 5.34 3.88
C PHE A 138 6.81 5.34 2.57
N CYS A 139 7.15 6.27 1.67
CA CYS A 139 6.54 6.39 0.35
C CYS A 139 7.60 6.15 -0.72
N ALA A 140 7.22 5.42 -1.77
CA ALA A 140 8.11 5.17 -2.89
C ALA A 140 7.38 5.18 -4.22
N ARG A 141 8.13 5.49 -5.27
CA ARG A 141 7.71 5.46 -6.68
C ARG A 141 8.76 4.67 -7.47
N ASP A 142 8.34 3.98 -8.52
CA ASP A 142 9.21 3.22 -9.39
C ASP A 142 10.26 4.10 -10.10
N ARG A 143 11.31 3.45 -10.61
CA ARG A 143 12.52 4.09 -11.15
C ARG A 143 12.23 5.05 -12.31
N PHE A 144 11.24 4.75 -13.12
CA PHE A 144 10.88 5.55 -14.30
C PHE A 144 9.69 6.48 -14.03
N GLY A 145 9.08 6.39 -12.85
CA GLY A 145 7.88 7.12 -12.51
C GLY A 145 6.67 6.72 -13.35
N GLU A 146 6.54 5.45 -13.72
CA GLU A 146 5.41 4.95 -14.50
C GLU A 146 4.08 5.17 -13.77
N LYS A 147 4.05 4.95 -12.45
CA LYS A 147 2.86 5.25 -11.63
C LYS A 147 2.98 6.67 -11.06
N PRO A 148 1.97 7.54 -11.26
CA PRO A 148 2.01 8.90 -10.74
C PRO A 148 1.89 8.91 -9.21
N PHE A 149 2.69 9.74 -8.55
CA PHE A 149 2.66 10.02 -7.11
C PHE A 149 2.90 11.52 -6.90
N TYR A 150 1.98 12.19 -6.21
CA TYR A 150 2.03 13.63 -5.94
C TYR A 150 1.97 13.83 -4.43
N TYR A 151 2.74 14.80 -3.90
CA TYR A 151 2.85 15.12 -2.48
C TYR A 151 2.95 16.63 -2.27
#